data_AF-A0A937QT34-F1
#
_entry.id   AF-A0A937QT34-F1
#
_cell.length_a   1.000
_cell.length_b   1.000
_cell.length_c   1.000
_cell.angle_alpha   90.00
_cell.angle_beta   90.00
_cell.angle_gamma   90.00
#
_symmetry.space_group_name_H-M   'P 1'
#
loop_
_entity.id
_entity.type
_entity.pdbx_description
1 polymer ?
#
loop_
_entity_poly.entity_id
_entity_poly.type
_entity_poly.pdbx_seq_one_letter_code
_entity_poly.pdbx_strand_id
1 'polypeptide(L)'
;MEVQSKSILSKVAHDLRISEEMLLRHGLRTFLEQQLRKVNAEMFEILGRYGINSVEEMESHYKDGTLEEAGTWKDFQRLDHLEYKKDQLNDLVEAVS
;
A
#
# COMPACT_ATOMS: atom_id res chain seq x y z
N MET A 1 26.01 -10.81 -3.21
CA MET A 1 25.03 -9.70 -3.24
C MET A 1 25.26 -8.69 -2.12
N GLU A 2 25.43 -9.11 -0.85
CA GLU A 2 25.59 -8.18 0.29
C GLU A 2 26.70 -7.13 0.14
N VAL A 3 27.88 -7.52 -0.39
CA VAL A 3 29.03 -6.61 -0.54
C VAL A 3 28.72 -5.46 -1.52
N GLN A 4 27.94 -5.73 -2.56
CA GLN A 4 27.63 -4.74 -3.59
C GLN A 4 26.65 -3.69 -3.07
N SER A 5 25.57 -4.11 -2.39
CA SER A 5 24.57 -3.20 -1.82
C SER A 5 25.18 -2.26 -0.78
N LYS A 6 26.07 -2.78 0.08
CA LYS A 6 26.76 -1.96 1.08
C LYS A 6 27.67 -0.91 0.42
N SER A 7 28.42 -1.30 -0.62
CA SER A 7 29.28 -0.36 -1.35
C SER A 7 28.51 0.77 -2.04
N ILE A 8 27.31 0.46 -2.58
CA ILE A 8 26.44 1.45 -3.21
C ILE A 8 25.86 2.38 -2.15
N LEU A 9 25.39 1.85 -1.02
CA LEU A 9 24.85 2.63 0.09
C LEU A 9 25.88 3.65 0.59
N SER A 10 27.10 3.21 0.89
CA SER A 10 28.18 4.09 1.36
C SER A 10 28.51 5.17 0.34
N LYS A 11 28.55 4.83 -0.95
CA LYS A 11 28.82 5.81 -2.02
C LYS A 11 27.72 6.86 -2.11
N VAL A 12 26.46 6.45 -2.16
CA VAL A 12 25.33 7.38 -2.27
C VAL A 12 25.22 8.26 -1.02
N ALA A 13 25.42 7.68 0.18
CA ALA A 13 25.45 8.43 1.43
C ALA A 13 26.55 9.50 1.43
N HIS A 14 27.75 9.14 0.95
CA HIS A 14 28.88 10.06 0.81
C HIS A 14 28.58 11.20 -0.19
N ASP A 15 28.12 10.85 -1.40
CA ASP A 15 27.83 11.82 -2.46
C ASP A 15 26.71 12.80 -2.05
N LEU A 16 25.71 12.31 -1.31
CA LEU A 16 24.60 13.11 -0.78
C LEU A 16 24.91 13.80 0.57
N ARG A 17 26.08 13.54 1.16
CA ARG A 17 26.51 14.06 2.48
C ARG A 17 25.51 13.79 3.62
N ILE A 18 24.93 12.60 3.63
CA ILE A 18 24.03 12.12 4.70
C ILE A 18 24.58 10.82 5.31
N SER A 19 24.11 10.44 6.50
CA SER A 19 24.48 9.14 7.06
C SER A 19 23.82 7.99 6.30
N GLU A 20 24.45 6.82 6.29
CA GLU A 20 23.86 5.60 5.74
C GLU A 20 22.52 5.26 6.41
N GLU A 21 22.41 5.49 7.72
CA GLU A 21 21.17 5.32 8.48
C GLU A 21 20.06 6.26 7.98
N MET A 22 20.38 7.54 7.77
CA MET A 22 19.42 8.51 7.21
C MET A 22 18.98 8.11 5.80
N LEU A 23 19.92 7.68 4.96
CA LEU A 23 19.62 7.22 3.60
C LEU A 23 18.70 5.99 3.62
N LEU A 24 19.00 5.01 4.48
CA LEU A 24 18.16 3.82 4.64
C LEU A 24 16.76 4.17 5.14
N ARG A 25 16.64 5.00 6.18
CA ARG A 25 15.34 5.43 6.71
C ARG A 25 14.50 6.14 5.66
N HIS A 26 15.08 7.12 4.95
CA HIS A 26 14.38 7.83 3.87
C HIS A 26 14.00 6.90 2.72
N GLY A 27 14.89 6.00 2.32
CA GLY A 27 14.64 5.03 1.26
C GLY A 27 13.50 4.06 1.61
N LEU A 28 13.53 3.49 2.82
CA LEU A 28 12.48 2.60 3.32
C LEU A 28 11.13 3.32 3.40
N ARG A 29 11.11 4.51 4.00
CA ARG A 29 9.88 5.31 4.09
C ARG A 29 9.31 5.64 2.71
N THR A 30 10.15 6.14 1.81
CA THR A 30 9.73 6.51 0.44
C THR A 30 9.20 5.30 -0.32
N PHE A 31 9.83 4.13 -0.17
CA PHE A 31 9.38 2.89 -0.77
C PHE A 31 8.02 2.45 -0.22
N LEU A 32 7.84 2.44 1.10
CA LEU A 32 6.59 2.04 1.75
C LEU A 32 5.44 2.98 1.38
N GLU A 33 5.66 4.29 1.40
CA GLU A 33 4.67 5.29 0.96
C GLU A 33 4.30 5.10 -0.52
N GLN A 34 5.25 4.70 -1.38
CA GLN A 34 4.96 4.39 -2.77
C GLN A 34 4.10 3.13 -2.91
N GLN A 35 4.32 2.09 -2.10
CA GLN A 35 3.45 0.91 -2.08
C GLN A 35 2.04 1.28 -1.60
N LEU A 36 1.94 2.11 -0.57
CA LEU A 36 0.66 2.59 -0.04
C LEU A 36 -0.11 3.38 -1.10
N ARG A 37 0.55 4.27 -1.85
CA ARG A 37 -0.07 4.98 -2.98
C ARG A 37 -0.64 4.03 -4.04
N LYS A 38 0.04 2.92 -4.35
CA LYS A 38 -0.45 1.92 -5.31
C LYS A 38 -1.69 1.20 -4.79
N VAL A 39 -1.67 0.78 -3.52
CA VAL A 39 -2.82 0.15 -2.87
C VAL A 39 -4.01 1.09 -2.86
N ASN A 40 -3.82 2.34 -2.45
CA ASN A 40 -4.88 3.35 -2.42
C ASN A 40 -5.45 3.64 -3.80
N ALA A 41 -4.62 3.68 -4.86
CA ALA A 41 -5.09 3.88 -6.22
C ALA A 41 -5.95 2.71 -6.71
N GLU A 42 -5.56 1.47 -6.41
CA GLU A 42 -6.32 0.28 -6.77
C GLU A 42 -7.64 0.21 -5.99
N MET A 43 -7.62 0.52 -4.69
CA MET A 43 -8.85 0.66 -3.90
C MET A 43 -9.77 1.72 -4.49
N PHE A 44 -9.23 2.90 -4.82
CA PHE A 44 -10.02 4.00 -5.41
C PHE A 44 -10.70 3.60 -6.71
N GLU A 45 -10.02 2.81 -7.56
CA GLU A 45 -10.62 2.29 -8.80
C GLU A 45 -11.82 1.36 -8.52
N ILE A 46 -11.66 0.41 -7.58
CA ILE A 46 -12.73 -0.52 -7.22
C ILE A 46 -13.90 0.22 -6.57
N LEU A 47 -13.62 1.05 -5.55
CA LEU A 47 -14.61 1.86 -4.85
C LEU A 47 -15.40 2.74 -5.82
N GLY A 48 -14.69 3.43 -6.73
CA GLY A 48 -15.29 4.28 -7.75
C GLY A 48 -16.14 3.53 -8.77
N ARG A 49 -15.79 2.28 -9.11
CA ARG A 49 -16.57 1.41 -10.01
C ARG A 49 -17.97 1.11 -9.46
N TYR A 50 -18.09 1.00 -8.14
CA TYR A 50 -19.34 0.66 -7.45
C TYR A 50 -20.02 1.87 -6.78
N GLY A 51 -19.35 3.03 -6.72
CA GLY A 51 -19.88 4.23 -6.07
C GLY A 51 -19.95 4.11 -4.54
N ILE A 52 -19.07 3.29 -3.96
CA ILE A 52 -19.00 2.99 -2.53
C ILE A 52 -17.73 3.57 -1.90
N ASN A 53 -17.64 3.60 -0.58
CA ASN A 53 -16.52 4.16 0.17
C ASN A 53 -15.71 3.12 0.96
N SER A 54 -16.23 1.91 1.16
CA SER A 54 -15.53 0.84 1.88
C SER A 54 -15.99 -0.56 1.50
N VAL A 55 -15.24 -1.59 1.93
CA VAL A 55 -15.65 -3.00 1.75
C VAL A 55 -16.96 -3.32 2.49
N GLU A 56 -17.20 -2.70 3.65
CA GLU A 56 -18.42 -2.89 4.43
C GLU A 56 -19.65 -2.31 3.72
N GLU A 57 -19.49 -1.21 2.97
CA GLU A 57 -20.56 -0.66 2.15
C GLU A 57 -20.91 -1.61 1.00
N MET A 58 -19.91 -2.24 0.38
CA MET A 58 -20.13 -3.28 -0.62
C MET A 58 -20.90 -4.48 -0.04
N GLU A 59 -20.49 -4.95 1.14
CA GLU A 59 -21.16 -6.05 1.85
C GLU A 59 -22.60 -5.69 2.21
N SER A 60 -22.86 -4.45 2.61
CA SER A 60 -24.21 -3.95 2.90
C SER A 60 -25.09 -3.98 1.65
N HIS A 61 -24.57 -3.59 0.49
CA HIS A 61 -25.31 -3.67 -0.78
C HIS A 61 -25.63 -5.10 -1.21
N TYR A 62 -24.77 -6.09 -0.91
CA TYR A 62 -25.12 -7.50 -1.10
C TYR A 62 -26.27 -7.93 -0.20
N LYS A 63 -26.22 -7.57 1.09
CA LYS A 63 -27.26 -7.90 2.08
C LYS A 63 -28.62 -7.29 1.72
N ASP A 64 -28.61 -6.05 1.22
CA ASP A 64 -29.81 -5.32 0.82
C ASP A 64 -30.31 -5.70 -0.59
N GLY A 65 -29.53 -6.50 -1.32
CA GLY A 65 -29.85 -6.94 -2.68
C GLY A 65 -29.73 -5.84 -3.74
N THR A 66 -29.08 -4.71 -3.43
CA THR A 66 -28.85 -3.61 -4.37
C THR A 66 -27.64 -3.84 -5.26
N LEU A 67 -26.78 -4.79 -4.91
CA LEU A 67 -25.65 -5.27 -5.72
C LEU A 67 -25.70 -6.79 -5.83
N GLU A 68 -25.50 -7.33 -7.03
CA GLU A 68 -25.45 -8.78 -7.26
C GLU A 68 -24.03 -9.31 -7.00
N GLU A 69 -23.89 -10.31 -6.12
CA GLU A 69 -22.59 -10.96 -5.80
C GLU A 69 -21.99 -11.68 -7.03
N ALA A 70 -22.84 -12.26 -7.86
CA ALA A 70 -22.41 -12.91 -9.09
C ALA A 70 -21.79 -11.87 -10.03
N GLY A 71 -20.50 -11.99 -10.28
CA GLY A 71 -19.74 -11.07 -11.14
C GLY A 71 -19.01 -9.95 -10.39
N THR A 72 -19.30 -9.71 -9.11
CA THR A 72 -18.68 -8.64 -8.29
C THR A 72 -17.86 -9.19 -7.12
N TRP A 73 -18.04 -10.48 -6.76
CA TRP A 73 -17.35 -11.13 -5.65
C TRP A 73 -15.81 -11.06 -5.72
N LYS A 74 -15.22 -11.05 -6.93
CA LYS A 74 -13.77 -10.93 -7.11
C LYS A 74 -13.25 -9.57 -6.68
N ASP A 75 -14.00 -8.51 -7.00
CA ASP A 75 -13.64 -7.16 -6.61
C ASP A 75 -13.84 -6.95 -5.11
N PHE A 76 -14.88 -7.55 -4.52
CA PHE A 76 -15.05 -7.59 -3.06
C PHE A 76 -13.86 -8.24 -2.34
N GLN A 77 -13.47 -9.46 -2.75
CA GLN A 77 -12.30 -10.14 -2.17
C GLN A 77 -11.00 -9.35 -2.40
N ARG A 78 -10.89 -8.68 -3.55
CA ARG A 78 -9.74 -7.85 -3.84
C ARG A 78 -9.68 -6.64 -2.92
N LEU A 79 -10.82 -5.98 -2.70
CA LEU A 79 -10.93 -4.82 -1.82
C LEU A 79 -10.60 -5.18 -0.36
N ASP A 80 -11.13 -6.29 0.15
CA ASP A 80 -10.81 -6.83 1.48
C ASP A 80 -9.30 -7.07 1.66
N HIS A 81 -8.66 -7.72 0.68
CA HIS A 81 -7.22 -7.92 0.70
C HIS A 81 -6.42 -6.61 0.66
N LEU A 82 -6.90 -5.62 -0.12
CA LEU A 82 -6.25 -4.32 -0.23
C LEU A 82 -6.36 -3.52 1.07
N GLU A 83 -7.49 -3.60 1.78
CA GLU A 83 -7.65 -2.98 3.10
C GLU A 83 -6.66 -3.57 4.11
N TYR A 84 -6.60 -4.90 4.22
CA TYR A 84 -5.61 -5.56 5.08
C TYR A 84 -4.17 -5.13 4.73
N LYS A 85 -3.83 -5.09 3.44
CA LYS A 85 -2.50 -4.68 2.98
C LYS A 85 -2.21 -3.21 3.27
N LYS A 86 -3.21 -2.34 3.14
CA LYS A 86 -3.10 -0.91 3.47
C LYS A 86 -2.72 -0.74 4.94
N ASP A 87 -3.39 -1.48 5.83
CA ASP A 87 -3.13 -1.41 7.26
C ASP A 87 -1.72 -1.91 7.61
N GLN A 88 -1.29 -3.04 7.04
CA GLN A 88 0.09 -3.52 7.19
C GLN A 88 1.14 -2.50 6.72
N LEU A 89 0.87 -1.80 5.61
CA LEU A 89 1.78 -0.78 5.10
C LEU A 89 1.80 0.46 6.00
N ASN A 90 0.67 0.85 6.58
CA ASN A 90 0.60 1.96 7.52
C ASN A 90 1.42 1.66 8.78
N ASP A 91 1.29 0.47 9.36
CA ASP A 91 2.08 0.04 10.52
C ASP A 91 3.59 0.10 10.23
N LEU A 92 4.00 -0.33 9.02
CA LEU A 92 5.39 -0.27 8.59
C LEU A 92 5.88 1.17 8.38
N VAL A 93 5.04 2.06 7.84
CA VAL A 93 5.37 3.48 7.67
C VAL A 93 5.55 4.14 9.04
N GLU A 94 4.68 3.84 10.00
CA GLU A 94 4.80 4.35 11.37
C GLU A 94 6.09 3.85 12.03
N ALA A 95 6.46 2.58 11.84
CA ALA A 95 7.68 2.00 12.39
C ALA A 95 8.99 2.62 11.85
N VAL A 96 8.96 3.22 10.66
CA VAL A 96 10.14 3.90 10.05
C VAL A 96 10.10 5.43 10.15
N SER A 97 8.99 5.99 10.66
CA SER A 97 8.82 7.42 10.91
C SER A 97 9.73 7.90 12.05
#